data_AF-A0A9X1SEQ4-F1
#
_entry.id   AF-A0A9X1SEQ4-F1
#
_cell.length_a   1.000
_cell.length_b   1.000
_cell.length_c   1.000
_cell.angle_alpha   90.00
_cell.angle_beta   90.00
_cell.angle_gamma   90.00
#
_symmetry.space_group_name_H-M   'P 1'
#
loop_
_entity.id
_entity.type
_entity.pdbx_description
1 polymer ?
#
loop_
_entity_poly.entity_id
_entity_poly.type
_entity_poly.pdbx_seq_one_letter_code
_entity_poly.pdbx_strand_id
1 'polypeptide(L)'
;MAARRKRLAAISIGGLLIVGCALFYVKYFMLRSIGSGPAGPAVAAEPFAEIWTDRQVRLVGIGDSVTAGLGANTQSHTYFNRLIANPDDEFADMQGRSLSKVLPNLVSDNFAISGSTSRDHLNVIDDRLEMQSPDEFGLVVMTSGGNDLIHNYGRTAPRECAMYGATLAQAEPWIDAFHVRLDEMLTKIDASFPGGCEIFLADIYDPTDGIGDAPSVYLPDWPDGLAIHARYNKVINEVAAGHPNVHVVPLYQNFLGHGAHSGQFWRSTYDAEDPHYWFFENIEDPNDRGYDAIRRVFLNAIVENSQLVPAER
;
A
#
# COMPACT_ATOMS: atom_id res chain seq x y z
N MET A 1 -22.94 23.20 -56.05
CA MET A 1 -21.61 22.78 -55.53
C MET A 1 -21.31 23.27 -54.11
N ALA A 2 -21.54 24.53 -53.75
CA ALA A 2 -21.22 25.07 -52.43
C ALA A 2 -21.91 24.34 -51.25
N ALA A 3 -23.19 23.98 -51.38
CA ALA A 3 -23.92 23.24 -50.35
C ALA A 3 -23.34 21.83 -50.09
N ARG A 4 -22.84 21.14 -51.13
CA ARG A 4 -22.19 19.83 -51.01
C ARG A 4 -20.84 19.92 -50.30
N ARG A 5 -20.07 21.00 -50.57
CA ARG A 5 -18.81 21.31 -49.86
C ARG A 5 -19.05 21.65 -48.38
N LYS A 6 -20.07 22.45 -48.06
CA LYS A 6 -20.45 22.76 -46.67
C LYS A 6 -20.87 21.53 -45.88
N ARG A 7 -21.68 20.64 -46.47
CA ARG A 7 -22.08 19.36 -45.86
C ARG A 7 -20.89 18.44 -45.63
N LEU A 8 -19.99 18.30 -46.61
CA LEU A 8 -18.79 17.50 -46.45
C LEU A 8 -17.89 18.05 -45.34
N ALA A 9 -17.67 19.37 -45.29
CA ALA A 9 -16.90 20.01 -44.22
C ALA A 9 -17.52 19.79 -42.84
N ALA A 10 -18.85 19.93 -42.71
CA ALA A 10 -19.56 19.66 -41.46
C ALA A 10 -19.43 18.20 -41.01
N ILE A 11 -19.55 17.25 -41.94
CA ILE A 11 -19.36 15.81 -41.65
C ILE A 11 -17.91 15.54 -41.23
N SER A 12 -16.92 16.11 -41.92
CA SER A 12 -15.52 15.94 -41.56
C SER A 12 -15.19 16.52 -40.18
N ILE A 13 -15.69 17.71 -39.86
CA ILE A 13 -15.52 18.31 -38.53
C ILE A 13 -16.20 17.45 -37.47
N GLY A 14 -17.44 17.02 -37.71
CA GLY A 14 -18.16 16.13 -36.79
C GLY A 14 -17.42 14.81 -36.57
N GLY A 15 -16.90 14.20 -37.64
CA GLY A 15 -16.09 12.98 -37.55
C GLY A 15 -14.80 13.18 -36.75
N LEU A 16 -14.08 14.28 -36.98
CA LEU A 16 -12.86 14.62 -36.22
C LEU A 16 -13.15 14.85 -34.73
N LEU A 17 -14.26 15.51 -34.41
CA LEU A 17 -14.69 15.71 -33.02
C LEU A 17 -15.00 14.39 -32.33
N ILE A 18 -15.74 13.49 -32.98
CA ILE A 18 -16.05 12.16 -32.43
C ILE A 18 -14.76 11.37 -32.15
N VAL A 19 -13.83 11.35 -33.12
CA VAL A 19 -12.53 10.69 -32.94
C VAL A 19 -11.74 11.33 -31.79
N GLY A 20 -11.70 12.66 -31.72
CA GLY A 20 -11.04 13.37 -30.63
C GLY A 20 -11.62 13.04 -29.25
N CYS A 21 -12.95 13.05 -29.12
CA CYS A 21 -13.63 12.66 -27.87
C CYS A 21 -13.38 11.20 -27.51
N ALA A 22 -13.39 10.29 -28.48
CA ALA A 22 -13.11 8.87 -28.24
C ALA A 22 -11.67 8.66 -27.77
N LEU A 23 -10.69 9.30 -28.41
CA LEU A 23 -9.28 9.22 -28.01
C LEU A 23 -9.06 9.83 -26.62
N PHE A 24 -9.72 10.96 -26.32
CA PHE A 24 -9.69 11.56 -24.99
C PHE A 24 -10.26 10.61 -23.94
N TYR A 25 -11.42 10.01 -24.20
CA TYR A 25 -12.04 9.06 -23.28
C TYR A 25 -11.14 7.85 -23.03
N VAL A 26 -10.61 7.23 -24.10
CA VAL A 26 -9.69 6.10 -23.98
C VAL A 26 -8.44 6.49 -23.19
N LYS A 27 -7.82 7.64 -23.49
CA LYS A 27 -6.58 8.08 -22.84
C LYS A 27 -6.75 8.32 -21.34
N TYR A 28 -7.87 8.90 -20.91
CA TYR A 28 -8.02 9.40 -19.54
C TYR A 28 -8.96 8.56 -18.65
N PHE A 29 -9.73 7.64 -19.22
CA PHE A 29 -10.67 6.79 -18.46
C PHE A 29 -10.39 5.29 -18.61
N MET A 30 -9.72 4.86 -19.69
CA MET A 30 -9.48 3.43 -19.95
C MET A 30 -8.00 3.06 -19.82
N LEU A 31 -7.11 3.88 -20.36
CA LEU A 31 -5.66 3.62 -20.32
C LEU A 31 -5.07 4.07 -18.99
N ARG A 32 -4.42 3.14 -18.30
CA ARG A 32 -3.63 3.38 -17.08
C ARG A 32 -2.17 3.12 -17.41
N SER A 33 -1.41 4.20 -17.60
CA SER A 33 0.02 4.09 -17.92
C SER A 33 0.77 3.76 -16.64
N ILE A 34 1.45 2.62 -16.57
CA ILE A 34 2.30 2.27 -15.42
C ILE A 34 3.55 3.16 -15.37
N GLY A 35 3.99 3.68 -16.52
CA GLY A 35 5.23 4.46 -16.61
C GLY A 35 6.48 3.59 -16.43
N SER A 36 7.59 4.22 -16.08
CA SER A 36 8.89 3.57 -15.92
C SER A 36 9.76 4.34 -14.92
N GLY A 37 10.72 3.65 -14.31
CA GLY A 37 11.65 4.28 -13.35
C GLY A 37 11.16 4.23 -11.91
N PRO A 38 11.88 4.90 -10.99
CA PRO A 38 11.54 4.89 -9.57
C PRO A 38 10.17 5.53 -9.31
N ALA A 39 9.57 5.19 -8.18
CA ALA A 39 8.28 5.73 -7.76
C ALA A 39 8.26 5.98 -6.25
N GLY A 40 7.43 6.90 -5.79
CA GLY A 40 7.34 7.29 -4.38
C GLY A 40 8.42 8.27 -3.92
N PRO A 41 8.46 8.57 -2.60
CA PRO A 41 9.31 9.62 -2.05
C PRO A 41 10.80 9.26 -2.12
N ALA A 42 11.65 10.29 -2.18
CA ALA A 42 13.09 10.08 -2.05
C ALA A 42 13.43 9.50 -0.67
N VAL A 43 14.48 8.67 -0.62
CA VAL A 43 15.05 8.12 0.62
C VAL A 43 16.42 8.75 0.81
N ALA A 44 16.74 9.23 2.01
CA ALA A 44 18.07 9.80 2.28
C ALA A 44 19.15 8.71 2.20
N ALA A 45 20.34 9.02 1.71
CA ALA A 45 21.45 8.05 1.67
C ALA A 45 22.20 8.00 3.01
N GLU A 46 22.21 9.13 3.71
CA GLU A 46 22.97 9.41 4.92
C GLU A 46 22.68 8.39 6.04
N PRO A 47 21.41 8.03 6.34
CA PRO A 47 21.12 7.01 7.35
C PRO A 47 21.72 5.65 6.99
N PHE A 48 21.91 5.34 5.69
CA PHE A 48 22.41 4.04 5.23
C PHE A 48 23.94 3.99 5.09
N ALA A 49 24.64 5.05 5.48
CA ALA A 49 26.09 5.14 5.37
C ALA A 49 26.84 4.34 6.45
N GLU A 50 26.22 4.13 7.61
CA GLU A 50 26.84 3.48 8.77
C GLU A 50 25.96 2.35 9.31
N ILE A 51 26.59 1.43 10.04
CA ILE A 51 25.88 0.35 10.74
C ILE A 51 25.03 0.96 11.86
N TRP A 52 23.75 0.58 11.89
CA TRP A 52 22.78 1.03 12.88
C TRP A 52 23.01 0.35 14.22
N THR A 53 23.16 -0.98 14.19
CA THR A 53 23.44 -1.78 15.36
C THR A 53 24.07 -3.10 14.97
N ASP A 54 24.90 -3.66 15.86
CA ASP A 54 25.40 -5.03 15.74
C ASP A 54 24.47 -6.06 16.42
N ARG A 55 23.36 -5.62 17.04
CA ARG A 55 22.38 -6.51 17.67
C ARG A 55 21.73 -7.43 16.62
N GLN A 56 21.32 -8.63 17.06
CA GLN A 56 20.46 -9.49 16.27
C GLN A 56 19.09 -8.80 16.06
N VAL A 57 18.72 -8.56 14.80
CA VAL A 57 17.42 -7.98 14.44
C VAL A 57 16.65 -8.97 13.57
N ARG A 58 15.38 -9.21 13.89
CA ARG A 58 14.47 -10.00 13.07
C ARG A 58 13.45 -9.10 12.41
N LEU A 59 13.51 -9.01 11.08
CA LEU A 59 12.47 -8.39 10.27
C LEU A 59 11.31 -9.36 10.08
N VAL A 60 10.11 -9.00 10.53
CA VAL A 60 8.91 -9.82 10.36
C VAL A 60 7.90 -9.11 9.48
N GLY A 61 7.45 -9.78 8.41
CA GLY A 61 6.34 -9.33 7.58
C GLY A 61 5.03 -9.99 8.00
N ILE A 62 4.01 -9.21 8.35
CA ILE A 62 2.67 -9.71 8.65
C ILE A 62 1.68 -8.98 7.76
N GLY A 63 0.86 -9.70 7.02
CA GLY A 63 -0.21 -9.04 6.28
C GLY A 63 -0.76 -9.88 5.16
N ASP A 64 -1.25 -9.16 4.16
CA ASP A 64 -2.00 -9.70 3.04
C ASP A 64 -1.13 -9.79 1.77
N SER A 65 -1.76 -9.73 0.60
CA SER A 65 -1.12 -9.82 -0.72
C SER A 65 -0.08 -8.72 -0.94
N VAL A 66 -0.26 -7.55 -0.34
CA VAL A 66 0.72 -6.45 -0.41
C VAL A 66 2.03 -6.89 0.24
N THR A 67 1.98 -7.36 1.50
CA THR A 67 3.15 -7.85 2.23
C THR A 67 3.71 -9.15 1.64
N ALA A 68 2.85 -10.02 1.10
CA ALA A 68 3.28 -11.25 0.44
C ALA A 68 4.01 -10.99 -0.89
N GLY A 69 3.68 -9.89 -1.58
CA GLY A 69 4.33 -9.48 -2.82
C GLY A 69 3.59 -9.79 -4.12
N LEU A 70 2.26 -9.97 -4.06
CA LEU A 70 1.47 -10.24 -5.27
C LEU A 70 1.50 -9.05 -6.22
N GLY A 71 1.77 -9.29 -7.51
CA GLY A 71 1.85 -8.22 -8.52
C GLY A 71 3.27 -7.72 -8.80
N ALA A 72 4.25 -8.10 -7.97
CA ALA A 72 5.66 -7.90 -8.29
C ALA A 72 6.08 -8.85 -9.42
N ASN A 73 6.93 -8.39 -10.32
CA ASN A 73 7.47 -9.20 -11.42
C ASN A 73 8.33 -10.36 -10.92
N THR A 74 9.01 -10.17 -9.80
CA THR A 74 9.85 -11.19 -9.16
C THR A 74 9.79 -11.07 -7.63
N GLN A 75 10.17 -12.12 -6.92
CA GLN A 75 10.21 -12.09 -5.45
C GLN A 75 11.14 -11.01 -4.90
N SER A 76 12.26 -10.71 -5.57
CA SER A 76 13.17 -9.65 -5.14
C SER A 76 12.59 -8.24 -5.32
N HIS A 77 11.50 -8.10 -6.08
CA HIS A 77 10.85 -6.83 -6.37
C HIS A 77 9.70 -6.49 -5.42
N THR A 78 9.31 -7.41 -4.55
CA THR A 78 8.32 -7.11 -3.50
C THR A 78 8.89 -6.10 -2.52
N TYR A 79 8.06 -5.23 -1.93
CA TYR A 79 8.61 -4.23 -1.01
C TYR A 79 9.34 -4.88 0.17
N PHE A 80 8.81 -6.00 0.71
CA PHE A 80 9.42 -6.71 1.83
C PHE A 80 10.85 -7.15 1.51
N ASN A 81 11.08 -7.76 0.34
CA ASN A 81 12.43 -8.16 -0.05
C ASN A 81 13.32 -6.97 -0.40
N ARG A 82 12.77 -5.93 -1.02
CA ARG A 82 13.51 -4.69 -1.30
C ARG A 82 13.87 -3.88 -0.04
N LEU A 83 13.15 -4.06 1.07
CA LEU A 83 13.55 -3.55 2.39
C LEU A 83 14.80 -4.28 2.86
N ILE A 84 14.87 -5.60 2.69
CA ILE A 84 16.01 -6.42 3.11
C ILE A 84 17.24 -6.11 2.26
N ALA A 85 17.13 -6.27 0.94
CA ALA A 85 18.23 -6.13 0.01
C ALA A 85 17.72 -5.64 -1.36
N ASN A 86 18.52 -4.80 -2.00
CA ASN A 86 18.23 -4.37 -3.36
C ASN A 86 18.36 -5.53 -4.36
N PRO A 87 17.46 -5.67 -5.35
CA PRO A 87 17.67 -6.53 -6.50
C PRO A 87 18.85 -6.06 -7.37
N ASP A 88 19.37 -6.95 -8.22
CA ASP A 88 20.55 -6.67 -9.06
C ASP A 88 20.32 -5.51 -10.05
N ASP A 89 19.08 -5.33 -10.50
CA ASP A 89 18.63 -4.29 -11.43
C ASP A 89 18.02 -3.07 -10.72
N GLU A 90 18.31 -2.89 -9.43
CA GLU A 90 17.74 -1.80 -8.63
C GLU A 90 18.07 -0.40 -9.18
N PHE A 91 17.12 0.52 -8.99
CA PHE A 91 17.26 1.92 -9.36
C PHE A 91 18.50 2.57 -8.74
N ALA A 92 19.19 3.37 -9.55
CA ALA A 92 20.47 3.96 -9.19
C ALA A 92 20.42 4.80 -7.90
N ASP A 93 19.32 5.51 -7.67
CA ASP A 93 19.16 6.34 -6.47
C ASP A 93 19.04 5.48 -5.20
N MET A 94 18.53 4.25 -5.31
CA MET A 94 18.35 3.38 -4.16
C MET A 94 19.50 2.42 -3.90
N GLN A 95 20.52 2.42 -4.73
CA GLN A 95 21.70 1.58 -4.52
C GLN A 95 22.33 1.84 -3.14
N GLY A 96 22.48 0.78 -2.34
CA GLY A 96 22.98 0.86 -0.97
C GLY A 96 21.97 1.31 0.09
N ARG A 97 20.68 1.46 -0.25
CA ARG A 97 19.61 1.83 0.70
C ARG A 97 18.72 0.63 1.00
N SER A 98 19.20 -0.25 1.88
CA SER A 98 18.47 -1.44 2.34
C SER A 98 18.85 -1.78 3.79
N LEU A 99 18.01 -2.53 4.48
CA LEU A 99 18.22 -2.88 5.89
C LEU A 99 19.44 -3.78 6.09
N SER A 100 19.71 -4.74 5.19
CA SER A 100 20.91 -5.59 5.28
C SER A 100 22.23 -4.80 5.16
N LYS A 101 22.20 -3.58 4.62
CA LYS A 101 23.37 -2.71 4.54
C LYS A 101 23.78 -2.17 5.91
N VAL A 102 22.80 -1.94 6.79
CA VAL A 102 22.95 -1.26 8.07
C VAL A 102 22.70 -2.15 9.30
N LEU A 103 22.10 -3.32 9.09
CA LEU A 103 21.84 -4.35 10.09
C LEU A 103 22.59 -5.64 9.69
N PRO A 104 23.87 -5.80 10.07
CA PRO A 104 24.72 -6.89 9.60
C PRO A 104 24.26 -8.28 10.09
N ASN A 105 23.51 -8.32 11.19
CA ASN A 105 22.94 -9.53 11.78
C ASN A 105 21.41 -9.64 11.54
N LEU A 106 20.91 -9.07 10.44
CA LEU A 106 19.50 -9.14 10.07
C LEU A 106 19.11 -10.57 9.67
N VAL A 107 18.02 -11.07 10.26
CA VAL A 107 17.27 -12.24 9.79
C VAL A 107 15.86 -11.81 9.45
N SER A 108 15.15 -12.58 8.62
CA SER A 108 13.82 -12.17 8.15
C SER A 108 12.88 -13.35 7.98
N ASP A 109 11.62 -13.14 8.37
CA ASP A 109 10.50 -14.05 8.13
C ASP A 109 9.32 -13.27 7.57
N ASN A 110 8.74 -13.75 6.46
CA ASN A 110 7.50 -13.19 5.93
C ASN A 110 6.35 -14.18 6.15
N PHE A 111 5.42 -13.80 7.01
CA PHE A 111 4.24 -14.58 7.34
C PHE A 111 2.99 -14.15 6.58
N ALA A 112 3.10 -13.18 5.68
CA ALA A 112 1.97 -12.67 4.93
C ALA A 112 1.35 -13.71 3.99
N ILE A 113 0.03 -13.61 3.81
CA ILE A 113 -0.77 -14.54 3.01
C ILE A 113 -1.65 -13.75 2.05
N SER A 114 -1.58 -14.00 0.75
CA SER A 114 -2.44 -13.28 -0.19
C SER A 114 -3.92 -13.54 0.09
N GLY A 115 -4.73 -12.46 0.11
CA GLY A 115 -6.17 -12.52 0.35
C GLY A 115 -6.59 -12.69 1.82
N SER A 116 -5.65 -12.69 2.77
CA SER A 116 -5.96 -12.78 4.20
C SER A 116 -6.59 -11.49 4.74
N THR A 117 -7.48 -11.67 5.69
CA THR A 117 -8.15 -10.59 6.43
C THR A 117 -7.48 -10.36 7.77
N SER A 118 -7.85 -9.30 8.49
CA SER A 118 -7.36 -9.03 9.83
C SER A 118 -7.57 -10.19 10.82
N ARG A 119 -8.63 -11.01 10.62
CA ARG A 119 -8.88 -12.22 11.41
C ARG A 119 -7.83 -13.29 11.15
N ASP A 120 -7.46 -13.48 9.90
CA ASP A 120 -6.44 -14.45 9.51
C ASP A 120 -5.06 -14.00 9.98
N HIS A 121 -4.78 -12.69 9.99
CA HIS A 121 -3.55 -12.13 10.53
C HIS A 121 -3.40 -12.42 12.04
N LEU A 122 -4.47 -12.28 12.82
CA LEU A 122 -4.46 -12.66 14.24
C LEU A 122 -4.15 -14.16 14.42
N ASN A 123 -4.78 -15.02 13.63
CA ASN A 123 -4.48 -16.46 13.66
C ASN A 123 -3.02 -16.75 13.28
N VAL A 124 -2.47 -16.06 12.28
CA VAL A 124 -1.06 -16.19 11.89
C VAL A 124 -0.12 -15.79 13.02
N ILE A 125 -0.43 -14.71 13.74
CA ILE A 125 0.34 -14.28 14.92
C ILE A 125 0.30 -15.38 15.99
N ASP A 126 -0.88 -15.91 16.30
CA ASP A 126 -1.04 -16.96 17.30
C ASP A 126 -0.34 -18.27 16.93
N ASP A 127 -0.40 -18.66 15.66
CA ASP A 127 0.07 -19.98 15.20
C ASP A 127 1.55 -19.98 14.78
N ARG A 128 2.10 -18.84 14.35
CA ARG A 128 3.41 -18.79 13.66
C ARG A 128 4.41 -17.81 14.27
N LEU A 129 3.99 -16.78 15.00
CA LEU A 129 4.91 -15.83 15.62
C LEU A 129 5.33 -16.34 17.01
N GLU A 130 6.38 -17.15 17.04
CA GLU A 130 6.95 -17.68 18.28
C GLU A 130 7.52 -16.56 19.16
N MET A 131 7.65 -16.83 20.47
CA MET A 131 8.37 -15.94 21.39
C MET A 131 9.87 -15.95 21.05
N GLN A 132 10.41 -14.75 20.79
CA GLN A 132 11.81 -14.56 20.41
C GLN A 132 12.74 -14.48 21.64
N SER A 133 14.05 -14.60 21.37
CA SER A 133 15.07 -14.44 22.40
C SER A 133 15.07 -13.00 22.96
N PRO A 134 15.32 -12.79 24.27
CA PRO A 134 15.51 -11.45 24.84
C PRO A 134 16.65 -10.63 24.18
N ASP A 135 17.62 -11.30 23.56
CA ASP A 135 18.72 -10.63 22.86
C ASP A 135 18.35 -10.15 21.44
N GLU A 136 17.22 -10.61 20.90
CA GLU A 136 16.75 -10.28 19.55
C GLU A 136 15.78 -9.08 19.59
N PHE A 137 15.97 -8.14 18.66
CA PHE A 137 15.06 -7.01 18.48
C PHE A 137 14.12 -7.27 17.29
N GLY A 138 12.83 -7.02 17.49
CA GLY A 138 11.84 -7.15 16.42
C GLY A 138 11.73 -5.88 15.57
N LEU A 139 11.80 -6.03 14.26
CA LEU A 139 11.40 -4.98 13.32
C LEU A 139 10.23 -5.52 12.51
N VAL A 140 9.02 -5.06 12.77
CA VAL A 140 7.81 -5.64 12.15
C VAL A 140 7.25 -4.68 11.12
N VAL A 141 6.94 -5.16 9.93
CA VAL A 141 6.24 -4.40 8.90
C VAL A 141 4.90 -5.06 8.62
N MET A 142 3.82 -4.27 8.61
CA MET A 142 2.47 -4.81 8.63
C MET A 142 1.50 -4.11 7.67
N THR A 143 0.75 -4.89 6.89
CA THR A 143 -0.45 -4.45 6.16
C THR A 143 -1.67 -5.22 6.66
N SER A 144 -2.78 -4.54 6.93
CA SER A 144 -3.99 -5.21 7.43
C SER A 144 -5.25 -4.38 7.16
N GLY A 145 -6.38 -5.06 7.00
CA GLY A 145 -7.69 -4.43 6.85
C GLY A 145 -8.14 -4.17 5.40
N GLY A 146 -7.23 -4.15 4.42
CA GLY A 146 -7.60 -3.98 3.01
C GLY A 146 -8.62 -5.02 2.55
N ASN A 147 -8.30 -6.30 2.76
CA ASN A 147 -9.23 -7.39 2.46
C ASN A 147 -10.50 -7.37 3.30
N ASP A 148 -10.48 -6.88 4.55
CA ASP A 148 -11.71 -6.73 5.32
C ASP A 148 -12.74 -5.86 4.59
N LEU A 149 -12.26 -4.86 3.84
CA LEU A 149 -13.09 -3.98 3.02
C LEU A 149 -13.52 -4.65 1.71
N ILE A 150 -12.58 -5.16 0.92
CA ILE A 150 -12.81 -5.45 -0.50
C ILE A 150 -12.97 -6.93 -0.85
N HIS A 151 -12.83 -7.84 0.11
CA HIS A 151 -12.87 -9.28 -0.17
C HIS A 151 -14.12 -9.70 -0.97
N ASN A 152 -13.89 -10.52 -2.00
CA ASN A 152 -14.89 -10.96 -2.98
C ASN A 152 -15.59 -9.85 -3.79
N TYR A 153 -15.21 -8.59 -3.67
CA TYR A 153 -15.72 -7.44 -4.45
C TYR A 153 -17.25 -7.43 -4.66
N GLY A 154 -18.01 -7.72 -3.60
CA GLY A 154 -19.48 -7.72 -3.64
C GLY A 154 -20.12 -8.90 -4.37
N ARG A 155 -19.36 -9.96 -4.70
CA ARG A 155 -19.93 -11.23 -5.22
C ARG A 155 -20.83 -11.94 -4.21
N THR A 156 -20.67 -11.62 -2.93
CA THR A 156 -21.50 -12.10 -1.82
C THR A 156 -22.02 -10.91 -1.01
N ALA A 157 -23.09 -11.12 -0.25
CA ALA A 157 -23.60 -10.10 0.67
C ALA A 157 -22.51 -9.65 1.66
N PRO A 158 -22.46 -8.35 2.00
CA PRO A 158 -21.44 -7.82 2.90
C PRO A 158 -21.55 -8.43 4.28
N ARG A 159 -20.38 -8.69 4.89
CA ARG A 159 -20.23 -9.23 6.24
C ARG A 159 -18.93 -8.73 6.86
N GLU A 160 -18.73 -9.01 8.14
CA GLU A 160 -17.44 -8.79 8.80
C GLU A 160 -16.31 -9.47 8.02
N CYS A 161 -15.19 -8.75 7.84
CA CYS A 161 -14.04 -9.17 7.04
C CYS A 161 -14.32 -9.37 5.53
N ALA A 162 -15.46 -8.89 5.01
CA ALA A 162 -15.77 -8.80 3.58
C ALA A 162 -16.89 -7.77 3.35
N MET A 163 -16.58 -6.48 3.51
CA MET A 163 -17.57 -5.41 3.67
C MET A 163 -18.09 -4.80 2.38
N TYR A 164 -17.55 -5.20 1.23
CA TYR A 164 -17.88 -4.57 -0.04
C TYR A 164 -19.41 -4.48 -0.27
N GLY A 165 -19.91 -3.27 -0.49
CA GLY A 165 -21.33 -2.99 -0.68
C GLY A 165 -22.14 -2.77 0.62
N ALA A 166 -21.52 -2.82 1.79
CA ALA A 166 -22.17 -2.46 3.06
C ALA A 166 -22.52 -0.97 3.12
N THR A 167 -23.60 -0.65 3.81
CA THR A 167 -23.80 0.72 4.32
C THR A 167 -22.91 0.97 5.54
N LEU A 168 -22.61 2.23 5.82
CA LEU A 168 -21.81 2.60 7.00
C LEU A 168 -22.45 2.07 8.30
N ALA A 169 -23.77 2.14 8.42
CA ALA A 169 -24.49 1.63 9.59
C ALA A 169 -24.35 0.10 9.78
N GLN A 170 -24.25 -0.66 8.68
CA GLN A 170 -23.98 -2.11 8.75
C GLN A 170 -22.52 -2.39 9.12
N ALA A 171 -21.59 -1.55 8.64
CA ALA A 171 -20.16 -1.72 8.86
C ALA A 171 -19.71 -1.34 10.27
N GLU A 172 -20.41 -0.43 10.95
CA GLU A 172 -20.03 0.07 12.29
C GLU A 172 -19.63 -1.03 13.30
N PRO A 173 -20.46 -2.07 13.59
CA PRO A 173 -20.07 -3.11 14.54
C PRO A 173 -18.86 -3.94 14.07
N TRP A 174 -18.59 -3.99 12.77
CA TRP A 174 -17.45 -4.71 12.22
C TRP A 174 -16.16 -3.86 12.26
N ILE A 175 -16.29 -2.54 12.13
CA ILE A 175 -15.21 -1.58 12.36
C ILE A 175 -14.77 -1.65 13.83
N ASP A 176 -15.73 -1.70 14.77
CA ASP A 176 -15.44 -1.87 16.20
C ASP A 176 -14.72 -3.20 16.47
N ALA A 177 -15.13 -4.29 15.81
CA ALA A 177 -14.47 -5.57 15.91
C ALA A 177 -13.04 -5.55 15.32
N PHE A 178 -12.81 -4.81 14.23
CA PHE A 178 -11.48 -4.58 13.68
C PHE A 178 -10.59 -3.80 14.65
N HIS A 179 -11.11 -2.77 15.33
CA HIS A 179 -10.37 -2.03 16.35
C HIS A 179 -9.84 -2.96 17.45
N VAL A 180 -10.74 -3.75 18.07
CA VAL A 180 -10.36 -4.69 19.14
C VAL A 180 -9.31 -5.69 18.64
N ARG A 181 -9.50 -6.20 17.43
CA ARG A 181 -8.59 -7.18 16.84
C ARG A 181 -7.22 -6.60 16.54
N LEU A 182 -7.16 -5.37 16.02
CA LEU A 182 -5.90 -4.71 15.72
C LEU A 182 -5.09 -4.46 16.99
N ASP A 183 -5.74 -4.00 18.05
CA ASP A 183 -5.11 -3.82 19.36
C ASP A 183 -4.57 -5.14 19.93
N GLU A 184 -5.34 -6.22 19.80
CA GLU A 184 -4.90 -7.56 20.19
C GLU A 184 -3.69 -8.04 19.38
N MET A 185 -3.70 -7.84 18.06
CA MET A 185 -2.57 -8.20 17.19
C MET A 185 -1.28 -7.48 17.62
N LEU A 186 -1.34 -6.16 17.84
CA LEU A 186 -0.17 -5.37 18.23
C LEU A 186 0.35 -5.79 19.62
N THR A 187 -0.55 -6.01 20.58
CA THR A 187 -0.19 -6.49 21.93
C THR A 187 0.51 -7.84 21.87
N LYS A 188 0.03 -8.76 21.04
CA LYS A 188 0.64 -10.09 20.89
C LYS A 188 1.99 -10.02 20.20
N ILE A 189 2.12 -9.19 19.16
CA ILE A 189 3.40 -8.97 18.49
C ILE A 189 4.41 -8.43 19.50
N ASP A 190 4.08 -7.39 20.28
CA ASP A 190 4.95 -6.83 21.30
C ASP A 190 5.40 -7.90 22.32
N ALA A 191 4.45 -8.69 22.83
CA ALA A 191 4.74 -9.77 23.78
C ALA A 191 5.64 -10.88 23.21
N SER A 192 5.66 -11.09 21.89
CA SER A 192 6.55 -12.05 21.23
C SER A 192 8.00 -11.58 21.14
N PHE A 193 8.32 -10.32 21.45
CA PHE A 193 9.69 -9.79 21.44
C PHE A 193 10.11 -9.23 22.82
N PRO A 194 10.54 -10.09 23.76
CA PRO A 194 11.02 -9.64 25.08
C PRO A 194 12.22 -8.67 25.01
N GLY A 195 12.96 -8.69 23.91
CA GLY A 195 14.06 -7.77 23.63
C GLY A 195 13.62 -6.39 23.11
N GLY A 196 12.31 -6.15 23.00
CA GLY A 196 11.71 -4.98 22.37
C GLY A 196 11.50 -5.17 20.87
N CYS A 197 10.51 -4.47 20.34
CA CYS A 197 10.27 -4.38 18.90
C CYS A 197 9.74 -3.01 18.50
N GLU A 198 9.80 -2.71 17.21
CA GLU A 198 9.12 -1.61 16.55
C GLU A 198 8.21 -2.16 15.45
N ILE A 199 6.98 -1.65 15.36
CA ILE A 199 5.97 -2.12 14.42
C ILE A 199 5.60 -0.97 13.48
N PHE A 200 5.86 -1.15 12.20
CA PHE A 200 5.52 -0.23 11.13
C PHE A 200 4.23 -0.71 10.46
N LEU A 201 3.12 -0.09 10.84
CA LEU A 201 1.78 -0.47 10.42
C LEU A 201 1.29 0.47 9.32
N ALA A 202 1.10 -0.05 8.11
CA ALA A 202 0.55 0.73 7.02
C ALA A 202 -0.94 1.03 7.20
N ASP A 203 -1.33 2.26 6.87
CA ASP A 203 -2.72 2.56 6.57
C ASP A 203 -3.11 2.04 5.18
N ILE A 204 -4.40 2.01 4.90
CA ILE A 204 -4.96 1.42 3.68
C ILE A 204 -5.03 2.50 2.61
N TYR A 205 -4.48 2.23 1.43
CA TYR A 205 -4.61 3.10 0.26
C TYR A 205 -5.96 2.94 -0.44
N ASP A 206 -6.34 3.95 -1.22
CA ASP A 206 -7.54 3.93 -2.06
C ASP A 206 -7.17 3.89 -3.55
N PRO A 207 -7.39 2.76 -4.25
CA PRO A 207 -7.12 2.64 -5.69
C PRO A 207 -7.97 3.56 -6.57
N THR A 208 -8.98 4.22 -6.02
CA THR A 208 -9.86 5.17 -6.73
C THR A 208 -9.45 6.63 -6.53
N ASP A 209 -8.26 6.90 -5.98
CA ASP A 209 -7.71 8.26 -5.81
C ASP A 209 -8.61 9.21 -5.00
N GLY A 210 -9.33 8.69 -4.00
CA GLY A 210 -10.25 9.45 -3.15
C GLY A 210 -11.59 9.77 -3.81
N ILE A 211 -11.91 9.17 -4.96
CA ILE A 211 -13.15 9.45 -5.71
C ILE A 211 -14.28 8.48 -5.37
N GLY A 212 -13.95 7.22 -5.05
CA GLY A 212 -14.94 6.18 -4.81
C GLY A 212 -15.60 5.67 -6.09
N ASP A 213 -14.98 5.92 -7.26
CA ASP A 213 -15.44 5.46 -8.57
C ASP A 213 -15.04 4.01 -8.81
N ALA A 214 -15.66 3.11 -8.05
CA ALA A 214 -15.48 1.67 -8.20
C ALA A 214 -15.83 1.14 -9.61
N PRO A 215 -16.85 1.67 -10.32
CA PRO A 215 -17.12 1.26 -11.71
C PRO A 215 -15.97 1.54 -12.68
N SER A 216 -15.17 2.58 -12.46
CA SER A 216 -13.99 2.84 -13.30
C SER A 216 -13.01 1.66 -13.31
N VAL A 217 -12.99 0.87 -12.24
CA VAL A 217 -12.17 -0.34 -12.08
C VAL A 217 -12.99 -1.63 -12.20
N TYR A 218 -14.16 -1.54 -12.85
CA TYR A 218 -15.07 -2.67 -13.13
C TYR A 218 -15.70 -3.33 -11.90
N LEU A 219 -15.76 -2.62 -10.78
CA LEU A 219 -16.44 -3.07 -9.57
C LEU A 219 -17.84 -2.44 -9.43
N PRO A 220 -18.77 -3.08 -8.70
CA PRO A 220 -20.08 -2.48 -8.42
C PRO A 220 -19.95 -1.18 -7.63
N ASP A 221 -20.88 -0.24 -7.82
CA ASP A 221 -20.95 0.98 -7.02
C ASP A 221 -20.99 0.67 -5.51
N TRP A 222 -20.21 1.42 -4.73
CA TRP A 222 -20.23 1.35 -3.27
C TRP A 222 -20.27 2.75 -2.66
N PRO A 223 -21.48 3.36 -2.54
CA PRO A 223 -21.63 4.75 -2.11
C PRO A 223 -20.99 5.07 -0.75
N ASP A 224 -21.03 4.13 0.19
CA ASP A 224 -20.47 4.32 1.53
C ASP A 224 -19.00 3.84 1.64
N GLY A 225 -18.42 3.33 0.56
CA GLY A 225 -17.10 2.69 0.57
C GLY A 225 -15.98 3.59 1.08
N LEU A 226 -15.90 4.83 0.59
CA LEU A 226 -14.90 5.80 1.07
C LEU A 226 -15.10 6.18 2.54
N ALA A 227 -16.36 6.28 2.99
CA ALA A 227 -16.66 6.59 4.38
C ALA A 227 -16.21 5.45 5.31
N ILE A 228 -16.46 4.20 4.92
CA ILE A 228 -16.02 3.01 5.66
C ILE A 228 -14.50 2.89 5.64
N HIS A 229 -13.86 3.09 4.47
CA HIS A 229 -12.41 3.12 4.32
C HIS A 229 -11.74 4.16 5.25
N ALA A 230 -12.28 5.39 5.28
CA ALA A 230 -11.78 6.44 6.16
C ALA A 230 -11.91 6.06 7.65
N ARG A 231 -12.96 5.33 8.03
CA ARG A 231 -13.12 4.80 9.41
C ARG A 231 -12.08 3.74 9.74
N TYR A 232 -11.73 2.88 8.81
CA TYR A 232 -10.66 1.90 8.97
C TYR A 232 -9.30 2.56 9.20
N ASN A 233 -8.91 3.52 8.35
CA ASN A 233 -7.66 4.26 8.54
C ASN A 233 -7.66 5.05 9.85
N LYS A 234 -8.81 5.61 10.25
CA LYS A 234 -8.96 6.24 11.56
C LYS A 234 -8.70 5.25 12.71
N VAL A 235 -9.28 4.05 12.66
CA VAL A 235 -9.02 3.00 13.66
C VAL A 235 -7.54 2.60 13.69
N ILE A 236 -6.90 2.45 12.53
CA ILE A 236 -5.45 2.16 12.46
C ILE A 236 -4.64 3.22 13.21
N ASN A 237 -4.93 4.50 12.97
CA ASN A 237 -4.25 5.60 13.64
C ASN A 237 -4.55 5.67 15.15
N GLU A 238 -5.82 5.46 15.54
CA GLU A 238 -6.23 5.48 16.95
C GLU A 238 -5.58 4.35 17.75
N VAL A 239 -5.58 3.14 17.21
CA VAL A 239 -4.94 1.98 17.85
C VAL A 239 -3.42 2.17 17.89
N ALA A 240 -2.78 2.54 16.78
CA ALA A 240 -1.33 2.78 16.76
C ALA A 240 -0.89 3.83 17.80
N ALA A 241 -1.64 4.91 17.98
CA ALA A 241 -1.35 5.94 18.98
C ALA A 241 -1.40 5.44 20.43
N GLY A 242 -2.06 4.30 20.69
CA GLY A 242 -2.08 3.63 21.99
C GLY A 242 -0.82 2.84 22.32
N HIS A 243 0.05 2.59 21.33
CA HIS A 243 1.24 1.73 21.45
C HIS A 243 2.51 2.53 21.11
N PRO A 244 3.44 2.75 22.06
CA PRO A 244 4.56 3.68 21.89
C PRO A 244 5.60 3.23 20.85
N ASN A 245 5.63 1.94 20.52
CA ASN A 245 6.53 1.33 19.54
C ASN A 245 5.85 1.03 18.20
N VAL A 246 4.66 1.57 17.96
CA VAL A 246 3.91 1.41 16.72
C VAL A 246 3.92 2.71 15.93
N HIS A 247 4.33 2.64 14.68
CA HIS A 247 4.47 3.78 13.78
C HIS A 247 3.61 3.57 12.54
N VAL A 248 2.71 4.53 12.26
CA VAL A 248 1.84 4.46 11.08
C VAL A 248 2.65 4.81 9.83
N VAL A 249 2.59 3.93 8.83
CA VAL A 249 3.20 4.16 7.51
C VAL A 249 2.13 4.72 6.57
N PRO A 250 2.27 5.97 6.06
CA PRO A 250 1.18 6.70 5.40
C PRO A 250 1.03 6.32 3.92
N LEU A 251 0.69 5.07 3.62
CA LEU A 251 0.47 4.60 2.26
C LEU A 251 -0.73 5.29 1.60
N TYR A 252 -1.82 5.55 2.33
CA TYR A 252 -2.99 6.26 1.81
C TYR A 252 -2.60 7.56 1.13
N GLN A 253 -1.92 8.43 1.86
CA GLN A 253 -1.54 9.74 1.34
C GLN A 253 -0.53 9.65 0.19
N ASN A 254 0.39 8.68 0.23
CA ASN A 254 1.41 8.52 -0.80
C ASN A 254 0.88 7.87 -2.09
N PHE A 255 -0.24 7.12 -2.04
CA PHE A 255 -0.83 6.46 -3.19
C PHE A 255 -1.91 7.30 -3.90
N LEU A 256 -2.41 8.36 -3.27
CA LEU A 256 -3.36 9.27 -3.92
C LEU A 256 -2.71 9.91 -5.16
N GLY A 257 -3.37 9.77 -6.30
CA GLY A 257 -2.87 10.26 -7.58
C GLY A 257 -2.24 9.18 -8.45
N HIS A 258 -2.12 7.95 -7.94
CA HIS A 258 -1.48 6.83 -8.62
C HIS A 258 -2.44 5.65 -8.85
N GLY A 259 -3.73 5.87 -8.62
CA GLY A 259 -4.83 4.93 -8.86
C GLY A 259 -5.54 5.13 -10.20
N ALA A 260 -6.83 4.78 -10.22
CA ALA A 260 -7.67 4.73 -11.41
C ALA A 260 -7.75 6.05 -12.20
N HIS A 261 -7.45 7.17 -11.55
CA HIS A 261 -7.51 8.51 -12.11
C HIS A 261 -6.14 9.20 -12.22
N SER A 262 -5.03 8.48 -12.06
CA SER A 262 -3.65 8.99 -12.15
C SER A 262 -3.33 9.84 -13.38
N GLY A 263 -3.93 9.54 -14.53
CA GLY A 263 -3.74 10.33 -15.75
C GLY A 263 -4.59 11.60 -15.85
N GLN A 264 -5.54 11.84 -14.94
CA GLN A 264 -6.55 12.89 -15.07
C GLN A 264 -6.07 14.21 -14.46
N PHE A 265 -5.39 15.04 -15.26
CA PHE A 265 -4.77 16.30 -14.83
C PHE A 265 -5.68 17.35 -14.18
N TRP A 266 -7.00 17.15 -14.25
CA TRP A 266 -8.01 18.01 -13.62
C TRP A 266 -8.47 17.51 -12.24
N ARG A 267 -7.93 16.39 -11.74
CA ARG A 267 -8.21 15.88 -10.39
C ARG A 267 -7.31 16.56 -9.36
N SER A 268 -7.82 16.71 -8.14
CA SER A 268 -7.08 17.33 -7.03
C SER A 268 -5.90 16.49 -6.56
N THR A 269 -5.94 15.18 -6.80
CA THR A 269 -4.89 14.22 -6.44
C THR A 269 -3.88 14.00 -7.58
N TYR A 270 -4.02 14.67 -8.72
CA TYR A 270 -3.12 14.48 -9.84
C TYR A 270 -1.68 14.89 -9.50
N ASP A 271 -0.74 13.96 -9.67
CA ASP A 271 0.68 14.23 -9.60
C ASP A 271 1.24 14.48 -11.02
N ALA A 272 1.70 15.72 -11.25
CA ALA A 272 2.27 16.11 -12.54
C ALA A 272 3.67 15.51 -12.77
N GLU A 273 4.41 15.21 -11.70
CA GLU A 273 5.76 14.66 -11.77
C GLU A 273 5.73 13.13 -11.99
N ASP A 274 4.72 12.44 -11.45
CA ASP A 274 4.48 11.01 -11.72
C ASP A 274 3.00 10.66 -12.00
N PRO A 275 2.46 11.01 -13.18
CA PRO A 275 1.05 10.79 -13.54
C PRO A 275 0.77 9.34 -13.97
N HIS A 276 1.23 8.38 -13.17
CA HIS A 276 1.28 6.97 -13.51
C HIS A 276 0.59 6.07 -12.49
N TYR A 277 0.17 4.91 -12.98
CA TYR A 277 -0.57 3.91 -12.23
C TYR A 277 0.38 2.98 -11.46
N TRP A 278 0.17 2.85 -10.16
CA TRP A 278 1.04 2.04 -9.28
C TRP A 278 0.46 0.67 -8.91
N PHE A 279 -0.72 0.33 -9.44
CA PHE A 279 -1.37 -0.94 -9.14
C PHE A 279 -1.17 -1.98 -10.26
N PHE A 280 -1.27 -3.24 -9.87
CA PHE A 280 -1.27 -4.41 -10.72
C PHE A 280 -2.63 -4.60 -11.40
N GLU A 281 -2.75 -5.59 -12.29
CA GLU A 281 -3.95 -5.80 -13.11
C GLU A 281 -5.21 -6.08 -12.27
N ASN A 282 -5.05 -6.60 -11.05
CA ASN A 282 -6.14 -6.85 -10.12
C ASN A 282 -6.55 -5.62 -9.30
N ILE A 283 -6.14 -4.41 -9.70
CA ILE A 283 -6.57 -3.08 -9.22
C ILE A 283 -6.29 -2.76 -7.75
N GLU A 284 -5.98 -3.75 -6.93
CA GLU A 284 -5.73 -3.60 -5.49
C GLU A 284 -4.26 -3.75 -5.14
N ASP A 285 -3.54 -4.70 -5.73
CA ASP A 285 -2.15 -4.96 -5.36
C ASP A 285 -1.21 -3.99 -6.09
N PRO A 286 -0.03 -3.69 -5.54
CA PRO A 286 0.95 -2.87 -6.22
C PRO A 286 1.60 -3.61 -7.40
N ASN A 287 1.93 -2.87 -8.45
CA ASN A 287 2.91 -3.33 -9.45
C ASN A 287 4.34 -3.03 -8.96
N ASP A 288 5.38 -3.35 -9.74
CA ASP A 288 6.78 -3.09 -9.38
C ASP A 288 7.07 -1.63 -8.97
N ARG A 289 6.46 -0.65 -9.64
CA ARG A 289 6.62 0.76 -9.25
C ARG A 289 5.91 1.04 -7.94
N GLY A 290 4.69 0.53 -7.76
CA GLY A 290 3.99 0.62 -6.48
C GLY A 290 4.76 -0.03 -5.34
N TYR A 291 5.45 -1.15 -5.57
CA TYR A 291 6.30 -1.78 -4.56
C TYR A 291 7.58 -0.99 -4.25
N ASP A 292 8.17 -0.31 -5.23
CA ASP A 292 9.25 0.65 -4.96
C ASP A 292 8.74 1.85 -4.14
N ALA A 293 7.54 2.37 -4.45
CA ALA A 293 6.92 3.42 -3.66
C ALA A 293 6.69 2.97 -2.20
N ILE A 294 6.05 1.81 -1.99
CA ILE A 294 5.79 1.26 -0.65
C ILE A 294 7.09 1.12 0.13
N ARG A 295 8.12 0.50 -0.44
CA ARG A 295 9.36 0.31 0.31
C ARG A 295 9.96 1.65 0.75
N ARG A 296 9.89 2.69 -0.09
CA ARG A 296 10.49 4.00 0.22
C ARG A 296 9.73 4.66 1.36
N VAL A 297 8.41 4.58 1.36
CA VAL A 297 7.58 5.06 2.47
C VAL A 297 7.92 4.30 3.77
N PHE A 298 8.07 2.97 3.70
CA PHE A 298 8.50 2.16 4.85
C PHE A 298 9.92 2.52 5.34
N LEU A 299 10.92 2.63 4.44
CA LEU A 299 12.28 3.01 4.82
C LEU A 299 12.33 4.38 5.46
N ASN A 300 11.58 5.35 4.92
CA ASN A 300 11.51 6.69 5.51
C ASN A 300 10.87 6.66 6.90
N ALA A 301 9.78 5.90 7.08
CA ALA A 301 9.16 5.73 8.40
C ALA A 301 10.13 5.06 9.39
N ILE A 302 10.85 4.02 8.97
CA ILE A 302 11.86 3.33 9.79
C ILE A 302 12.99 4.29 10.17
N VAL A 303 13.54 5.02 9.21
CA VAL A 303 14.62 5.99 9.47
C VAL A 303 14.19 7.08 10.45
N GLU A 304 12.96 7.57 10.31
CA GLU A 304 12.43 8.66 11.14
C GLU A 304 12.16 8.22 12.59
N ASN A 305 11.73 6.98 12.80
CA ASN A 305 11.17 6.56 14.08
C ASN A 305 12.01 5.51 14.83
N SER A 306 12.88 4.76 14.14
CA SER A 306 13.55 3.62 14.73
C SER A 306 14.66 4.04 15.68
N GLN A 307 14.67 3.46 16.88
CA GLN A 307 15.76 3.63 17.85
C GLN A 307 17.06 2.94 17.41
N LEU A 308 17.00 2.11 16.37
CA LEU A 308 18.18 1.44 15.81
C LEU A 308 19.05 2.44 15.03
N VAL A 309 18.44 3.48 14.47
CA VAL A 309 19.18 4.50 13.70
C VAL A 309 20.08 5.28 14.67
N PRO A 310 21.40 5.36 14.42
CA PRO A 310 22.29 6.11 15.30
C PRO A 310 21.87 7.58 15.34
N ALA A 311 21.67 8.13 16.53
CA ALA A 311 21.51 9.57 16.69
C ALA A 311 22.74 10.27 16.08
N GLU A 312 22.53 11.35 15.33
CA GLU A 312 23.61 12.19 14.79
C GLU A 312 24.64 12.45 15.91
N ARG A 313 25.86 11.95 15.73
CA ARG A 313 26.98 12.14 16.67
C ARG A 313 27.60 13.52 16.54
#